data_AF-A0A0X3PNQ2-F1
#
_entry.id   AF-A0A0X3PNQ2-F1
#
_cell.length_a   1.000
_cell.length_b   1.000
_cell.length_c   1.000
_cell.angle_alpha   90.00
_cell.angle_beta   90.00
_cell.angle_gamma   90.00
#
_symmetry.space_group_name_H-M   'P 1'
#
loop_
_entity.id
_entity.type
_entity.pdbx_description
1 polymer ?
#
loop_
_entity_poly.entity_id
_entity_poly.type
_entity_poly.pdbx_seq_one_letter_code
_entity_poly.pdbx_strand_id
1 'polypeptide(L)'
;MLARMVLPFRACASVNSHLWLHFKRNLSEKIPSSTKFIHESYLSTDYFQKSLPHLRVPELSKTLERYLLSQKAICSAEQYLCTKKLTDDFMEGAGPQLQTSLVNYDKRLPESNYVSKIWFDMYLKDRRPLVLTHNPALVFKDSAIGADYNKVNSAVACRINCLV
;
A
#
# COMPACT_ATOMS: atom_id res chain seq x y z
N MET A 1 32.57 26.91 -29.24
CA MET A 1 33.89 26.27 -29.13
C MET A 1 34.16 25.96 -27.68
N LEU A 2 34.65 24.76 -27.40
CA LEU A 2 34.88 24.14 -26.10
C LEU A 2 35.64 25.03 -25.10
N ALA A 3 35.26 24.96 -23.83
CA ALA A 3 36.22 24.93 -22.73
C ALA A 3 35.56 24.31 -21.48
N ARG A 4 35.82 23.03 -21.27
CA ARG A 4 35.71 22.36 -19.97
C ARG A 4 36.63 23.08 -19.00
N MET A 5 36.07 23.65 -17.92
CA MET A 5 36.88 24.08 -16.78
C MET A 5 36.83 22.96 -15.73
N VAL A 6 37.89 22.17 -15.71
CA VAL A 6 38.21 21.25 -14.61
C VAL A 6 38.84 22.08 -13.50
N LEU A 7 38.24 22.08 -12.31
CA LEU A 7 38.94 22.34 -11.05
C LEU A 7 38.64 21.19 -10.08
N PRO A 8 39.66 20.71 -9.33
CA PRO A 8 39.59 19.47 -8.58
C PRO A 8 39.04 19.72 -7.18
N PHE A 9 37.87 19.20 -6.85
CA PHE A 9 37.48 19.05 -5.45
C PHE A 9 38.05 17.73 -4.90
N ARG A 10 39.28 17.84 -4.39
CA ARG A 10 39.75 16.94 -3.33
C ARG A 10 39.00 17.29 -2.05
N ALA A 11 38.11 16.42 -1.62
CA ALA A 11 37.84 16.18 -0.20
C ALA A 11 37.46 14.71 -0.05
N CYS A 12 38.48 13.91 0.24
CA CYS A 12 38.35 12.57 0.77
C CYS A 12 37.69 12.68 2.15
N ALA A 13 36.43 12.25 2.27
CA ALA A 13 35.88 11.84 3.55
C ALA A 13 35.51 10.37 3.40
N SER A 14 36.46 9.51 3.76
CA SER A 14 36.22 8.11 4.07
C SER A 14 35.12 8.06 5.12
N VAL A 15 33.88 7.79 4.70
CA VAL A 15 32.82 7.42 5.64
C VAL A 15 33.20 6.04 6.14
N ASN A 16 33.82 6.01 7.31
CA ASN A 16 34.23 4.80 8.01
C ASN A 16 33.07 3.79 8.02
N SER A 17 33.21 2.74 7.22
CA SER A 17 32.30 1.58 7.15
C SER A 17 32.12 0.90 8.52
N HIS A 18 33.03 1.18 9.47
CA HIS A 18 32.95 0.71 10.84
C HIS A 18 31.79 1.31 11.65
N LEU A 19 31.37 2.56 11.42
CA LEU A 19 30.30 3.17 12.24
C LEU A 19 28.90 2.61 11.91
N TRP A 20 28.65 2.22 10.65
CA TRP A 20 27.40 1.56 10.24
C TRP A 20 27.29 0.11 10.74
N LEU A 21 28.43 -0.58 10.91
CA LEU A 21 28.45 -1.96 11.41
C LEU A 21 28.23 -2.03 12.93
N HIS A 22 28.66 -1.01 13.69
CA HIS A 22 28.40 -0.95 15.14
C HIS A 22 26.94 -0.62 15.47
N PHE A 23 26.26 0.18 14.64
CA PHE A 23 24.84 0.48 14.86
C PHE A 23 23.93 -0.75 14.63
N LYS A 24 24.33 -1.69 13.76
CA LYS A 24 23.59 -2.94 13.53
C LYS A 24 23.83 -4.04 14.57
N ARG A 25 24.92 -3.99 15.35
CA ARG A 25 25.26 -5.07 16.30
C ARG A 25 24.66 -4.92 17.70
N ASN A 26 24.31 -3.71 18.13
CA ASN A 26 23.85 -3.48 19.50
C ASN A 26 22.36 -3.75 19.77
N LEU A 27 21.57 -4.12 18.75
CA LEU A 27 20.18 -4.54 18.94
C LEU A 27 20.02 -6.06 19.06
N SER A 28 21.08 -6.86 18.86
CA SER A 28 20.95 -8.31 18.69
C SER A 28 21.62 -9.17 19.78
N GLU A 29 22.27 -8.60 20.79
CA GLU A 29 23.10 -9.39 21.73
C GLU A 29 22.57 -9.53 23.17
N LYS A 30 21.28 -9.27 23.44
CA LYS A 30 20.66 -9.66 24.73
C LYS A 30 19.20 -10.07 24.58
N ILE A 31 18.94 -11.32 24.20
CA ILE A 31 17.63 -11.94 24.49
C ILE A 31 17.89 -13.35 25.04
N PRO A 32 17.73 -13.58 26.36
CA PRO A 32 17.74 -14.92 26.92
C PRO A 32 16.51 -15.70 26.42
N SER A 33 16.73 -16.99 26.15
CA SER A 33 15.82 -17.95 25.51
C SER A 33 14.58 -18.31 26.37
N SER A 34 13.68 -17.37 26.66
CA SER A 34 12.44 -17.66 27.41
C SER A 34 11.22 -16.79 27.06
N THR A 35 11.22 -16.05 25.97
CA THR A 35 10.10 -15.16 25.62
C THR A 35 9.09 -15.83 24.70
N LYS A 36 7.80 -15.72 25.08
CA LYS A 36 6.63 -16.34 24.42
C LYS A 36 6.31 -15.72 23.05
N PHE A 37 6.99 -14.64 22.66
CA PHE A 37 6.65 -13.82 21.50
C PHE A 37 7.62 -14.06 20.34
N ILE A 38 7.09 -14.05 19.11
CA ILE A 38 7.90 -14.17 17.88
C ILE A 38 8.68 -12.88 17.63
N HIS A 39 8.08 -11.74 17.97
CA HIS A 39 8.69 -10.43 17.79
C HIS A 39 8.36 -9.53 18.98
N GLU A 40 9.40 -8.95 19.58
CA GLU A 40 9.27 -7.99 20.68
C GLU A 40 9.58 -6.60 20.16
N SER A 41 8.52 -5.82 19.89
CA SER A 41 8.67 -4.43 19.50
C SER A 41 8.78 -3.54 20.74
N TYR A 42 9.73 -2.59 20.71
CA TYR A 42 9.82 -1.55 21.73
C TYR A 42 8.62 -0.60 21.70
N LEU A 43 8.02 -0.40 20.53
CA LEU A 43 6.83 0.43 20.33
C LEU A 43 5.59 -0.44 20.17
N SER A 44 4.45 0.02 20.67
CA SER A 44 3.16 -0.60 20.38
C SER A 44 2.92 -0.66 18.87
N THR A 45 2.32 -1.75 18.38
CA THR A 45 2.03 -1.95 16.96
C THR A 45 1.17 -0.83 16.37
N ASP A 46 0.28 -0.25 17.18
CA ASP A 46 -0.64 0.82 16.79
C ASP A 46 -0.11 2.24 17.06
N TYR A 47 1.14 2.39 17.53
CA TYR A 47 1.68 3.66 18.00
C TYR A 47 1.49 4.82 17.01
N PHE A 48 1.66 4.57 15.72
CA PHE A 48 1.53 5.59 14.66
C PHE A 48 0.12 5.76 14.08
N GLN A 49 -0.86 4.96 14.50
CA GLN A 49 -2.20 4.99 13.91
C GLN A 49 -2.87 6.37 14.03
N LYS A 50 -2.71 7.04 15.19
CA LYS A 50 -3.26 8.37 15.44
C LYS A 50 -2.59 9.49 14.63
N SER A 51 -1.39 9.24 14.09
CA SER A 51 -0.63 10.21 13.30
C SER A 51 -0.76 9.99 11.79
N LEU A 52 -1.62 9.08 11.35
CA LEU A 52 -1.80 8.81 9.92
C LEU A 52 -2.42 10.02 9.22
N PRO A 53 -1.93 10.37 8.01
CA PRO A 53 -2.52 11.46 7.24
C PRO A 53 -3.91 11.08 6.74
N HIS A 54 -4.83 12.06 6.79
CA HIS A 54 -6.18 11.88 6.25
C HIS A 54 -6.17 11.74 4.72
N LEU A 55 -6.98 10.81 4.20
CA LEU A 55 -7.08 10.57 2.76
C LEU A 55 -7.97 11.62 2.10
N ARG A 56 -7.36 12.57 1.38
CA ARG A 56 -8.07 13.67 0.72
C ARG A 56 -8.81 13.22 -0.55
N VAL A 57 -9.97 13.84 -0.79
CA VAL A 57 -10.70 13.72 -2.06
C VAL A 57 -9.92 14.47 -3.17
N PRO A 58 -9.61 13.83 -4.32
CA PRO A 58 -8.91 14.49 -5.42
C PRO A 58 -9.80 15.51 -6.13
N GLU A 59 -9.18 16.49 -6.77
CA GLU A 59 -9.89 17.45 -7.64
C GLU A 59 -10.63 16.73 -8.77
N LEU A 60 -11.85 17.18 -9.06
CA LEU A 60 -12.69 16.57 -10.09
C LEU A 60 -12.01 16.62 -11.47
N SER A 61 -11.50 17.79 -11.87
CA SER A 61 -10.81 17.97 -13.16
C SER A 61 -9.63 17.02 -13.35
N LYS A 62 -8.78 16.89 -12.33
CA LYS A 62 -7.63 15.96 -12.34
C LYS A 62 -8.08 14.50 -12.40
N THR A 63 -9.20 14.17 -11.77
CA THR A 63 -9.77 12.82 -11.80
C THR A 63 -10.26 12.47 -13.20
N LEU A 64 -10.99 13.38 -13.84
CA LEU A 64 -11.50 13.21 -15.20
C LEU A 64 -10.38 13.16 -16.25
N GLU A 65 -9.34 13.99 -16.09
CA GLU A 65 -8.15 13.95 -16.95
C GLU A 65 -7.46 12.57 -16.89
N ARG A 66 -7.18 12.07 -15.68
CA ARG A 66 -6.57 10.74 -15.48
C ARG A 66 -7.46 9.61 -15.98
N TYR A 67 -8.78 9.75 -15.81
CA TYR A 67 -9.74 8.81 -16.36
C TYR A 67 -9.64 8.74 -17.89
N LEU A 68 -9.68 9.88 -18.58
CA LEU A 68 -9.55 9.93 -20.04
C LEU A 68 -8.19 9.38 -20.53
N LEU A 69 -7.10 9.72 -19.84
CA LEU A 69 -5.77 9.14 -20.14
C LEU A 69 -5.79 7.61 -20.06
N SER A 70 -6.48 7.04 -19.07
CA SER A 70 -6.61 5.59 -18.91
C SER A 70 -7.48 4.98 -20.02
N GLN A 71 -8.58 5.63 -20.39
CA GLN A 71 -9.48 5.16 -21.46
C GLN A 71 -8.80 5.18 -22.83
N LYS A 72 -7.92 6.15 -23.09
CA LYS A 72 -7.18 6.26 -24.36
C LYS A 72 -6.35 5.00 -24.69
N ALA A 73 -5.91 4.26 -23.68
CA ALA A 73 -5.11 3.05 -23.87
C ALA A 73 -5.95 1.82 -24.29
N ILE A 74 -7.26 1.84 -24.06
CA ILE A 74 -8.14 0.67 -24.19
C ILE A 74 -9.23 0.89 -25.25
N CYS A 75 -9.72 2.13 -25.38
CA CYS A 75 -10.81 2.47 -26.29
C CYS A 75 -10.33 2.69 -27.73
N SER A 76 -11.20 2.36 -28.69
CA SER A 76 -11.09 2.85 -30.06
C SER A 76 -11.27 4.38 -30.12
N ALA A 77 -10.85 5.01 -31.22
CA ALA A 77 -10.95 6.46 -31.40
C ALA A 77 -12.40 6.97 -31.24
N GLU A 78 -13.38 6.26 -31.80
CA GLU A 78 -14.80 6.62 -31.73
C GLU A 78 -15.34 6.53 -30.29
N GLN A 79 -15.04 5.43 -29.58
CA GLN A 79 -15.43 5.24 -28.18
C GLN A 79 -14.78 6.29 -27.27
N TYR A 80 -13.52 6.63 -27.53
CA TYR A 80 -12.82 7.66 -26.78
C TYR A 80 -13.47 9.04 -26.97
N LEU A 81 -13.85 9.41 -28.20
CA LEU A 81 -14.55 10.67 -28.47
C LEU A 81 -15.90 10.74 -27.77
N CYS A 82 -16.67 9.65 -27.79
CA CYS A 82 -17.92 9.55 -27.04
C CYS A 82 -17.69 9.72 -25.53
N THR A 83 -16.70 9.01 -24.98
CA THR A 83 -16.34 9.06 -23.56
C THR A 83 -15.87 10.45 -23.14
N LYS A 84 -15.10 11.13 -23.99
CA LYS A 84 -14.66 12.50 -23.76
C LYS A 84 -15.86 13.44 -23.66
N LYS A 85 -16.80 13.37 -24.60
CA LYS A 85 -18.01 14.18 -24.56
C LYS A 85 -18.80 13.97 -23.26
N LEU A 86 -19.01 12.70 -22.85
CA LEU A 86 -19.69 12.39 -21.58
C LEU A 86 -18.94 12.94 -20.35
N THR A 87 -17.61 12.95 -20.41
CA THR A 87 -16.77 13.48 -19.34
C THR A 87 -16.89 15.00 -19.25
N ASP A 88 -16.93 15.69 -20.39
CA ASP A 88 -17.14 17.13 -20.48
C ASP A 88 -18.55 17.50 -19.96
N ASP A 89 -19.59 16.77 -20.41
CA ASP A 89 -20.97 16.92 -19.94
C ASP A 89 -21.08 16.68 -18.41
N PHE A 90 -20.34 15.72 -17.87
CA PHE A 90 -20.30 15.46 -16.42
C PHE A 90 -19.60 16.58 -15.64
N MET A 91 -18.52 17.14 -16.19
CA MET A 91 -17.78 18.25 -15.57
C MET A 91 -18.63 19.51 -15.47
N GLU A 92 -19.44 19.80 -16.49
CA GLU A 92 -20.32 20.98 -16.53
C GLU A 92 -21.68 20.72 -15.85
N GLY A 93 -22.10 19.47 -15.77
CA GLY A 93 -23.39 19.06 -15.20
C GLY A 93 -23.32 18.63 -13.73
N ALA A 94 -23.54 17.33 -13.49
CA ALA A 94 -23.72 16.79 -12.13
C ALA A 94 -22.43 16.67 -11.31
N GLY A 95 -21.27 16.63 -11.96
CA GLY A 95 -19.97 16.38 -11.34
C GLY A 95 -19.64 17.33 -10.17
N PRO A 96 -19.71 18.66 -10.33
CA PRO A 96 -19.41 19.62 -9.26
C PRO A 96 -20.30 19.47 -8.02
N GLN A 97 -21.59 19.15 -8.21
CA GLN A 97 -22.54 18.94 -7.12
C GLN A 97 -22.21 17.66 -6.34
N LEU A 98 -21.89 16.58 -7.06
CA LEU A 98 -21.48 15.30 -6.45
C LEU A 98 -20.13 15.43 -5.73
N GLN A 99 -19.17 16.14 -6.33
CA GLN A 99 -17.87 16.43 -5.72
C GLN A 99 -18.04 17.19 -4.40
N THR A 100 -18.91 18.20 -4.38
CA THR A 100 -19.19 18.98 -3.17
C THR A 100 -19.82 18.09 -2.09
N SER A 101 -20.79 17.25 -2.46
CA SER A 101 -21.41 16.28 -1.55
C SER A 101 -20.38 15.29 -1.00
N LEU A 102 -19.45 14.81 -1.83
CA LEU A 102 -18.39 13.88 -1.44
C LEU A 102 -17.39 14.53 -0.47
N VAL A 103 -16.94 15.75 -0.74
CA VAL A 103 -16.07 16.50 0.16
C VAL A 103 -16.76 16.78 1.49
N ASN A 104 -18.05 17.12 1.47
CA ASN A 104 -18.82 17.31 2.69
C ASN A 104 -19.03 16.01 3.47
N TYR A 105 -19.14 14.87 2.78
CA TYR A 105 -19.19 13.56 3.41
C TYR A 105 -17.87 13.22 4.10
N ASP A 106 -16.74 13.42 3.42
CA ASP A 106 -15.39 13.21 3.97
C ASP A 106 -15.13 14.04 5.23
N LYS A 107 -15.54 15.33 5.22
CA LYS A 107 -15.43 16.22 6.39
C LYS A 107 -16.19 15.74 7.63
N ARG A 108 -17.21 14.88 7.48
CA ARG A 108 -17.96 14.31 8.61
C ARG A 108 -17.30 13.06 9.22
N LEU A 109 -16.18 12.60 8.66
CA LEU A 109 -15.50 11.36 9.03
C LEU A 109 -14.06 11.64 9.54
N PRO A 110 -13.87 12.21 10.75
CA PRO A 110 -12.54 12.58 11.24
C PRO A 110 -11.63 11.37 11.50
N GLU A 111 -12.20 10.23 11.90
CA GLU A 111 -11.45 9.01 12.26
C GLU A 111 -11.44 7.96 11.14
N SER A 112 -12.00 8.27 9.97
CA SER A 112 -12.11 7.33 8.84
C SER A 112 -11.84 8.05 7.53
N ASN A 113 -12.16 7.43 6.40
CA ASN A 113 -12.03 8.07 5.09
C ASN A 113 -13.27 7.83 4.24
N TYR A 114 -13.48 8.69 3.24
CA TYR A 114 -14.66 8.66 2.39
C TYR A 114 -14.85 7.36 1.57
N VAL A 115 -13.80 6.57 1.33
CA VAL A 115 -13.86 5.40 0.45
C VAL A 115 -14.07 4.09 1.20
N SER A 116 -13.61 3.97 2.44
CA SER A 116 -13.63 2.72 3.23
C SER A 116 -15.00 2.05 3.21
N LYS A 117 -16.07 2.79 3.55
CA LYS A 117 -17.42 2.21 3.59
C LYS A 117 -17.87 1.72 2.22
N ILE A 118 -17.67 2.52 1.17
CA ILE A 118 -18.06 2.18 -0.20
C ILE A 118 -17.31 0.92 -0.66
N TRP A 119 -16.02 0.85 -0.33
CA TRP A 119 -15.17 -0.28 -0.65
C TRP A 119 -15.62 -1.56 0.05
N PHE A 120 -15.89 -1.52 1.36
CA PHE A 120 -16.42 -2.67 2.10
C PHE A 120 -17.79 -3.10 1.57
N ASP A 121 -18.70 -2.15 1.35
CA ASP A 121 -20.03 -2.43 0.80
C ASP A 121 -19.94 -3.15 -0.56
N MET A 122 -18.96 -2.83 -1.41
CA MET A 122 -18.74 -3.50 -2.70
C MET A 122 -18.51 -5.00 -2.54
N TYR A 123 -17.63 -5.41 -1.61
CA TYR A 123 -17.35 -6.83 -1.36
C TYR A 123 -18.50 -7.51 -0.61
N LEU A 124 -19.09 -6.84 0.38
CA LEU A 124 -20.12 -7.43 1.23
C LEU A 124 -21.47 -7.61 0.52
N LYS A 125 -21.75 -6.79 -0.51
CA LYS A 125 -23.00 -6.90 -1.30
C LYS A 125 -22.88 -7.88 -2.47
N ASP A 126 -21.68 -8.27 -2.86
CA ASP A 126 -21.50 -9.22 -3.96
C ASP A 126 -22.04 -10.61 -3.57
N ARG A 127 -22.86 -11.19 -4.45
CA ARG A 127 -23.51 -12.49 -4.27
C ARG A 127 -22.77 -13.64 -4.93
N ARG A 128 -21.67 -13.36 -5.65
CA ARG A 128 -20.83 -14.37 -6.28
C ARG A 128 -20.04 -15.17 -5.23
N PRO A 129 -19.68 -16.43 -5.52
CA PRO A 129 -19.01 -17.30 -4.56
C PRO A 129 -17.58 -16.82 -4.25
N LEU A 130 -17.27 -16.64 -2.96
CA LEU A 130 -15.99 -16.11 -2.49
C LEU A 130 -14.76 -16.91 -2.94
N VAL A 131 -14.90 -18.24 -3.05
CA VAL A 131 -13.79 -19.19 -3.28
C VAL A 131 -13.02 -18.88 -4.55
N LEU A 132 -13.69 -18.41 -5.61
CA LEU A 132 -13.06 -18.13 -6.91
C LEU A 132 -12.95 -16.64 -7.20
N THR A 133 -13.86 -15.81 -6.68
CA THR A 133 -13.94 -14.41 -7.09
C THR A 133 -13.13 -13.46 -6.23
N HIS A 134 -12.99 -13.75 -4.93
CA HIS A 134 -12.43 -12.78 -3.98
C HIS A 134 -11.29 -13.30 -3.12
N ASN A 135 -11.24 -14.59 -2.81
CA ASN A 135 -10.24 -15.14 -1.89
C ASN A 135 -8.94 -15.50 -2.64
N PRO A 136 -7.89 -14.67 -2.62
CA PRO A 136 -6.59 -15.11 -3.11
C PRO A 136 -5.98 -16.14 -2.17
N ALA A 137 -5.14 -17.02 -2.71
CA ALA A 137 -4.33 -17.95 -1.94
C ALA A 137 -2.85 -17.56 -2.03
N LEU A 138 -2.15 -17.58 -0.89
CA LEU A 138 -0.70 -17.49 -0.82
C LEU A 138 -0.15 -18.88 -0.48
N VAL A 139 0.85 -19.32 -1.21
CA VAL A 139 1.53 -20.60 -0.98
C VAL A 139 2.94 -20.32 -0.49
N PHE A 140 3.29 -20.85 0.68
CA PHE A 140 4.63 -20.71 1.23
C PHE A 140 5.61 -21.62 0.49
N LYS A 141 6.88 -21.19 0.44
CA LYS A 141 7.96 -22.05 -0.04
C LYS A 141 8.15 -23.22 0.93
N ASP A 142 8.44 -24.39 0.38
CA ASP A 142 8.88 -25.52 1.17
C ASP A 142 10.16 -25.18 1.96
N SER A 143 10.13 -25.48 3.25
CA SER A 143 11.29 -25.40 4.15
C SER A 143 12.49 -26.18 3.61
N ALA A 144 13.69 -25.65 3.81
CA ALA A 144 14.94 -26.36 3.46
C ALA A 144 15.26 -27.53 4.42
N ILE A 145 14.53 -27.65 5.53
CA ILE A 145 14.63 -28.78 6.47
C ILE A 145 13.91 -29.95 5.80
N GLY A 146 14.71 -30.76 5.09
CA GLY A 146 14.27 -31.60 3.99
C GLY A 146 13.28 -32.72 4.33
N ALA A 147 12.54 -33.12 3.29
CA ALA A 147 11.89 -34.41 2.98
C ALA A 147 11.14 -35.24 4.05
N ASP A 148 11.32 -35.01 5.35
CA ASP A 148 10.62 -35.70 6.44
C ASP A 148 9.48 -34.82 7.00
N TYR A 149 8.67 -34.34 6.05
CA TYR A 149 7.44 -33.61 6.27
C TYR A 149 6.35 -34.58 6.72
N ASN A 150 6.45 -35.13 7.93
CA ASN A 150 5.25 -35.60 8.60
C ASN A 150 4.32 -34.40 8.73
N LYS A 151 3.24 -34.38 7.91
CA LYS A 151 2.29 -33.27 7.69
C LYS A 151 1.80 -32.58 8.97
N VAL A 152 1.87 -33.29 10.11
CA VAL A 152 1.49 -32.80 11.43
C VAL A 152 2.50 -31.77 11.97
N ASN A 153 3.80 -32.00 11.84
CA ASN A 153 4.82 -31.16 12.50
C ASN A 153 4.98 -29.79 11.82
N SER A 154 4.89 -29.72 10.49
CA SER A 154 4.91 -28.44 9.75
C SER A 154 3.61 -27.65 9.96
N ALA A 155 2.46 -28.33 10.00
CA ALA A 155 1.17 -27.70 10.31
C ALA A 155 1.12 -27.19 11.75
N VAL A 156 1.69 -27.93 12.71
CA VAL A 156 1.80 -27.51 14.12
C VAL A 156 2.75 -26.31 14.24
N ALA A 157 3.92 -26.33 13.60
CA ALA A 157 4.86 -25.21 13.61
C ALA A 157 4.25 -23.94 12.98
N CYS A 158 3.56 -24.07 11.84
CA CYS A 158 2.85 -22.96 11.21
C CYS A 158 1.71 -22.44 12.10
N ARG A 159 0.92 -23.33 12.70
CA ARG A 159 -0.17 -22.95 13.61
C ARG A 159 0.36 -22.23 14.85
N ILE A 160 1.46 -22.68 15.45
CA ILE A 160 2.09 -22.01 16.58
C ILE A 160 2.60 -20.62 16.18
N ASN A 161 3.20 -20.49 14.99
CA ASN A 161 3.77 -19.22 14.52
C ASN A 161 2.76 -18.23 13.94
N CYS A 162 1.58 -18.68 13.50
CA CYS A 162 0.51 -17.80 13.00
C CYS A 162 -0.51 -17.41 14.08
N LEU A 163 -0.54 -18.08 15.23
CA LEU A 163 -1.42 -17.77 16.35
C LEU A 163 -0.82 -16.78 17.36
N VAL A 164 0.42 -16.33 17.14
CA VAL A 164 1.13 -15.30 17.92
C VAL A 164 1.37 -14.10 17.01
#